data_AF-A0A846HDT9-F1
#
_entry.id   AF-A0A846HDT9-F1
#
_cell.length_a   1.000
_cell.length_b   1.000
_cell.length_c   1.000
_cell.angle_alpha   90.00
_cell.angle_beta   90.00
_cell.angle_gamma   90.00
#
_symmetry.space_group_name_H-M   'P 1'
#
loop_
_entity.id
_entity.type
_entity.pdbx_description
1 polymer ?
#
loop_
_entity_poly.entity_id
_entity_poly.type
_entity_poly.pdbx_seq_one_letter_code
_entity_poly.pdbx_strand_id
1 'polypeptide(L)' 'MQPALRITTKVLPGNKIEIEIPQAEIGDSVDVFVILPEKTEPKKRSVIKILEEVHAKRPAKSAEEIDKQLREERESWDS' A
#
# COMPACT_ATOMS: atom_id res chain seq x y z
N MET A 1 -28.80 26.17 4.40
CA MET A 1 -27.49 25.51 4.29
C MET A 1 -27.39 24.56 5.48
N GLN A 2 -27.25 23.25 5.27
CA GLN A 2 -27.04 22.31 6.38
C GLN A 2 -25.55 22.35 6.78
N PRO A 3 -25.21 22.60 8.06
CA PRO A 3 -23.83 22.56 8.51
C PRO A 3 -23.33 21.12 8.48
N ALA A 4 -22.37 20.79 7.62
CA ALA A 4 -21.73 19.49 7.58
C ALA A 4 -20.45 19.53 8.43
N LEU A 5 -20.42 18.77 9.53
CA LEU A 5 -19.25 18.65 10.39
C LEU A 5 -18.42 17.42 9.98
N ARG A 6 -17.25 17.65 9.37
CA ARG A 6 -16.33 16.57 8.98
C ARG A 6 -15.29 16.32 10.08
N ILE A 7 -15.47 15.23 10.82
CA ILE A 7 -14.51 14.77 11.85
C ILE A 7 -13.71 13.59 11.30
N THR A 8 -12.37 13.70 11.31
CA THR A 8 -11.48 12.59 10.96
C THR A 8 -11.08 11.87 12.24
N THR A 9 -11.58 10.66 12.47
CA THR A 9 -11.23 9.82 13.63
C THR A 9 -10.63 8.49 13.19
N LYS A 10 -9.89 7.83 14.08
CA LYS A 10 -9.32 6.49 13.84
C LYS A 10 -10.26 5.43 14.40
N VAL A 11 -10.24 4.26 13.77
CA VAL A 11 -10.98 3.10 14.26
C VAL A 11 -10.28 2.54 15.49
N LEU A 12 -11.01 2.42 16.60
CA LEU A 12 -10.58 1.84 17.86
C LEU A 12 -10.71 0.30 17.83
N PRO A 13 -10.08 -0.44 18.76
CA PRO A 13 -10.23 -1.88 18.87
C PRO A 13 -11.70 -2.32 18.90
N GLY A 14 -12.00 -3.43 18.19
CA GLY A 14 -13.37 -3.90 18.03
C GLY A 14 -14.15 -3.18 16.93
N ASN A 15 -13.47 -2.51 15.99
CA ASN A 15 -14.07 -1.81 14.84
C ASN A 15 -15.03 -0.68 15.24
N LYS A 16 -14.70 0.06 16.30
CA LYS A 16 -15.53 1.15 16.84
C LYS A 16 -14.99 2.52 16.44
N ILE A 17 -15.88 3.51 16.33
CA ILE A 17 -15.54 4.92 16.18
C ILE A 17 -16.23 5.71 17.30
N GLU A 18 -15.49 6.62 17.93
CA GLU A 18 -16.02 7.56 18.92
C GLU A 18 -15.95 8.97 18.32
N ILE A 19 -17.06 9.70 18.43
CA ILE A 19 -17.23 11.05 17.89
C ILE A 19 -17.74 11.92 19.03
N GLU A 20 -16.96 12.93 19.40
CA GLU A 20 -17.38 13.96 20.35
C GLU A 20 -17.86 15.18 19.56
N ILE A 21 -19.09 15.60 19.81
CA ILE A 21 -19.71 16.74 19.12
C ILE A 21 -19.81 17.90 20.12
N PRO A 22 -18.84 18.82 20.15
CA PRO A 22 -18.75 19.84 21.21
C PRO A 22 -19.88 20.88 21.18
N GLN A 23 -20.72 20.89 20.15
CA GLN A 23 -21.82 21.85 19.98
C GLN A 23 -23.21 21.22 20.11
N ALA A 24 -23.31 19.91 20.37
CA ALA A 24 -24.59 19.23 20.52
C ALA A 24 -25.00 19.17 21.98
N GLU A 25 -26.27 19.46 22.25
CA GLU A 25 -26.88 19.32 23.57
C GLU A 25 -27.67 18.00 23.66
N ILE A 26 -27.99 17.61 24.90
CA ILE A 26 -28.80 16.41 25.15
C ILE A 26 -30.19 16.64 24.55
N GLY A 27 -30.55 15.83 23.55
CA GLY A 27 -31.84 15.91 22.85
C GLY A 27 -31.72 16.36 21.38
N ASP A 28 -30.55 16.80 20.95
CA ASP A 28 -30.32 17.17 19.55
C ASP A 28 -30.34 15.95 18.63
N SER A 29 -31.01 16.11 17.49
CA SER A 29 -31.02 15.12 16.42
C SER A 29 -29.82 15.32 15.51
N VAL A 30 -29.02 14.27 15.31
CA VAL A 30 -27.80 14.31 14.50
C VAL A 30 -27.82 13.19 13.47
N ASP A 31 -27.58 13.54 12.20
CA ASP A 31 -27.37 12.59 11.12
C ASP A 31 -25.88 12.25 10.96
N VAL A 32 -25.52 10.97 11.00
CA VAL A 32 -24.12 10.51 10.89
C VAL A 32 -23.92 9.75 9.57
N PHE A 33 -23.00 10.25 8.75
CA PHE A 33 -22.58 9.59 7.52
C PHE A 33 -21.13 9.11 7.62
N VAL A 34 -20.91 7.80 7.47
CA VAL A 34 -19.58 7.20 7.47
C VAL A 34 -19.16 6.92 6.03
N ILE A 35 -18.11 7.60 5.58
CA ILE A 35 -17.48 7.33 4.29
C ILE A 35 -16.19 6.55 4.58
N LEU A 36 -16.19 5.27 4.24
CA LEU A 36 -14.96 4.48 4.29
C LEU A 36 -14.06 4.90 3.12
N PRO A 37 -12.80 5.25 3.37
CA PRO A 37 -11.87 5.49 2.28
C PRO A 37 -11.77 4.22 1.44
N GLU A 38 -11.76 4.38 0.13
CA GLU A 38 -11.49 3.29 -0.79
C GLU A 38 -10.13 2.69 -0.38
N LYS A 39 -10.15 1.44 0.12
CA LYS A 39 -8.92 0.71 0.37
C LYS A 39 -8.23 0.64 -0.98
N THR A 40 -7.15 1.39 -1.14
CA THR A 40 -6.34 1.30 -2.35
C THR A 40 -5.83 -0.12 -2.36
N GLU A 41 -6.47 -1.00 -3.14
CA GLU A 41 -5.91 -2.32 -3.36
C GLU A 41 -4.48 -2.09 -3.81
N PRO A 42 -3.48 -2.79 -3.23
CA PRO A 42 -2.13 -2.66 -3.71
C PRO A 42 -2.20 -2.95 -5.21
N LYS A 43 -1.88 -1.94 -6.04
CA LYS A 43 -2.02 -2.03 -7.49
C LYS A 43 -1.36 -3.32 -7.92
N LYS A 44 -2.16 -4.31 -8.33
CA LYS A 44 -1.66 -5.59 -8.82
C LYS A 44 -0.83 -5.28 -10.05
N ARG A 45 0.49 -5.27 -9.89
CA ARG A 45 1.41 -5.04 -11.00
C ARG A 45 1.40 -6.30 -11.85
N SER A 46 1.19 -6.13 -13.15
CA SER A 46 1.34 -7.24 -14.10
C SER A 46 2.78 -7.75 -14.03
N VAL A 47 2.94 -9.07 -13.91
CA VAL A 47 4.25 -9.73 -13.94
C VAL A 47 5.03 -9.33 -15.20
N ILE A 48 4.35 -9.16 -16.33
CA ILE A 48 4.95 -8.74 -17.60
C ILE A 48 5.58 -7.35 -17.47
N LYS A 49 4.89 -6.39 -16.83
CA LYS A 49 5.42 -5.04 -16.61
C LYS A 49 6.64 -5.04 -15.70
N ILE A 50 6.65 -5.92 -14.70
CA ILE A 50 7.82 -6.08 -13.81
C ILE A 50 9.01 -6.61 -14.61
N LEU A 51 8.80 -7.60 -15.47
CA LEU A 51 9.86 -8.17 -16.32
C LEU A 51 10.40 -7.12 -17.32
N GLU A 52 9.53 -6.32 -17.94
CA GLU A 52 9.93 -5.21 -18.81
C GLU A 52 10.79 -4.18 -18.07
N GLU A 53 10.39 -3.76 -16.87
CA GLU A 53 11.18 -2.84 -16.04
C GLU A 53 12.55 -3.42 -15.66
N VAL A 54 12.62 -4.73 -15.38
CA VAL A 54 13.88 -5.41 -15.05
C VAL A 54 14.80 -5.48 -16.27
N HIS A 55 14.28 -5.86 -17.43
CA HIS A 55 15.05 -5.90 -18.69
C HIS A 55 15.46 -4.50 -19.16
N ALA A 56 14.69 -3.45 -18.85
CA ALA A 56 15.08 -2.07 -19.15
C ALA A 56 16.26 -1.60 -18.29
N LYS A 57 16.38 -2.10 -17.05
CA LYS A 57 17.43 -1.71 -16.09
C LYS A 57 18.68 -2.59 -16.16
N ARG A 58 18.55 -3.81 -16.67
CA ARG A 58 19.63 -4.79 -16.72
C ARG A 58 19.78 -5.31 -18.14
N PRO A 59 20.99 -5.26 -18.73
CA PRO A 59 21.23 -5.95 -19.98
C PRO A 59 20.93 -7.44 -19.80
N ALA A 60 20.30 -8.04 -20.81
CA ALA A 60 20.11 -9.48 -20.84
C ALA A 60 21.49 -10.15 -20.89
N LYS A 61 21.78 -11.00 -19.89
CA LYS A 61 23.01 -11.81 -19.89
C LYS A 61 22.79 -13.04 -20.75
N SER A 62 23.81 -13.44 -21.50
CA SER A 62 23.81 -14.73 -22.18
C SER A 62 23.96 -15.86 -21.16
N ALA A 63 23.57 -17.07 -21.53
CA ALA A 63 23.77 -18.25 -20.68
C ALA A 63 25.25 -18.45 -20.33
N GLU A 64 26.15 -18.19 -21.29
CA GLU A 64 27.61 -18.31 -21.11
C GLU A 64 28.15 -17.28 -20.10
N GLU A 65 27.63 -16.06 -20.11
CA GLU A 65 28.00 -15.01 -19.14
C GLU A 65 27.52 -15.35 -17.72
N ILE A 66 26.33 -15.94 -17.61
CA ILE A 66 25.80 -16.42 -16.33
C ILE A 66 26.67 -17.55 -15.79
N ASP A 67 27.01 -18.53 -16.64
CA ASP A 67 27.86 -19.67 -16.26
C ASP A 67 29.26 -19.23 -15.85
N LYS A 68 29.83 -18.25 -16.57
CA LYS A 68 31.12 -17.66 -16.20
C LYS A 68 31.06 -16.98 -14.83
N GLN A 69 30.05 -16.15 -14.60
CA GLN A 69 29.86 -15.47 -13.31
C GLN A 69 29.69 -16.47 -12.16
N LEU A 70 28.88 -17.51 -12.35
CA LEU A 70 28.67 -18.55 -11.32
C LEU A 70 29.97 -19.29 -10.98
N ARG A 71 30.83 -19.53 -11.98
CA ARG A 71 32.14 -20.15 -11.77
C ARG A 71 33.06 -19.24 -10.96
N GLU A 72 33.14 -17.96 -11.31
CA GLU A 72 33.93 -16.96 -10.58
C GLU A 72 33.44 -16.80 -9.13
N GLU A 73 32.13 -16.76 -8.91
CA GLU A 73 31.54 -16.70 -7.56
C GLU A 73 31.94 -17.95 -6.74
N ARG A 74 31.87 -19.14 -7.32
CA ARG A 74 32.26 -20.39 -6.65
C ARG A 74 33.74 -20.43 -6.30
N GLU A 75 34.60 -20.08 -7.25
CA GLU A 75 36.06 -20.02 -7.03
C GLU A 75 36.43 -19.02 -5.94
N SER A 76 35.67 -17.92 -5.79
CA SER A 76 35.87 -16.92 -4.74
C SER A 76 35.51 -17.39 -3.32
N TRP A 77 34.76 -18.48 -3.18
CA TRP A 77 34.39 -19.06 -1.88
C TRP A 77 35.33 -20.18 -1.44
N ASP A 78 36.03 -20.79 -2.40
CA ASP A 78 37.02 -21.84 -2.17
C ASP A 78 38.43 -21.28 -1.84
N SER A 79 38.59 -19.95 -1.83
CA SER A 79 39.83 -19.21 -1.43
C SER A 79 39.67 -18.47 -0.12
#